data_AF-A0A1A8KNS3-F1
#
_entry.id   AF-A0A1A8KNS3-F1
#
_cell.length_a   1.000
_cell.length_b   1.000
_cell.length_c   1.000
_cell.angle_alpha   90.00
_cell.angle_beta   90.00
_cell.angle_gamma   90.00
#
_symmetry.space_group_name_H-M   'P 1'
#
loop_
_entity.id
_entity.type
_entity.pdbx_description
1 polymer ?
#
loop_
_entity_poly.entity_id
_entity_poly.type
_entity_poly.pdbx_seq_one_letter_code
_entity_poly.pdbx_strand_id
1 'polypeptide(L)' 'KRTLLKVFGIRFDIIVKSLARKFDIIPTLTAIGSGVGIFGVATVVCDLVLLYLLPKREFYKNMKFKYTDTEVQNPDSEA' A
#
# COMPACT_ATOMS: atom_id res chain seq x y z
N LYS A 1 42.41 -47.23 -37.55
CA LYS A 1 40.93 -47.22 -37.57
C LYS A 1 40.44 -46.53 -36.30
N ARG A 2 39.52 -45.56 -36.38
CA ARG A 2 38.90 -44.92 -35.20
C ARG A 2 37.42 -45.24 -35.18
N THR A 3 36.91 -45.58 -34.02
CA THR A 3 35.49 -45.88 -33.80
C THR A 3 34.92 -44.75 -32.96
N LEU A 4 33.95 -44.02 -33.51
CA LEU A 4 33.19 -43.00 -32.79
C LEU A 4 31.82 -43.58 -32.43
N LEU A 5 31.48 -43.52 -31.15
CA LEU A 5 30.19 -43.95 -30.62
C LEU A 5 29.46 -42.72 -30.10
N LYS A 6 28.25 -42.50 -30.62
CA LYS A 6 27.35 -41.43 -30.18
C LYS A 6 26.27 -42.06 -29.31
N VAL A 7 26.27 -41.71 -28.04
CA VAL A 7 25.33 -42.26 -27.05
C VAL A 7 24.42 -41.13 -26.57
N PHE A 8 23.13 -41.43 -26.50
CA PHE A 8 22.12 -40.52 -25.98
C PHE A 8 21.57 -41.13 -24.71
N GLY A 9 21.56 -40.35 -23.64
CA GLY A 9 21.12 -40.79 -22.32
C GLY A 9 20.55 -39.60 -21.56
N ILE A 10 19.77 -39.91 -20.53
CA ILE A 10 19.14 -38.90 -19.69
C ILE A 10 20.20 -38.33 -18.75
N ARG A 11 20.36 -37.00 -18.75
CA ARG A 11 21.20 -36.29 -17.78
C ARG A 11 20.29 -35.76 -16.68
N PHE A 12 20.42 -36.33 -15.50
CA PHE A 12 19.73 -35.83 -14.30
C PHE A 12 20.62 -34.79 -13.63
N ASP A 13 20.20 -33.53 -13.69
CA ASP A 13 20.84 -32.43 -12.97
C ASP A 13 19.96 -32.05 -11.77
N ILE A 14 20.42 -32.38 -10.57
CA ILE A 14 19.68 -32.14 -9.32
C ILE A 14 20.21 -30.84 -8.72
N ILE A 15 19.60 -29.73 -9.14
CA ILE A 15 19.94 -28.39 -8.63
C ILE A 15 19.09 -28.10 -7.40
N VAL A 16 19.67 -28.25 -6.22
CA VAL A 16 19.04 -27.86 -4.95
C VAL A 16 19.40 -26.42 -4.63
N LYS A 17 18.42 -25.52 -4.65
CA LYS A 17 18.58 -24.13 -4.20
C LYS A 17 18.04 -24.01 -2.79
N SER A 18 18.91 -23.77 -1.82
CA SER A 18 18.53 -23.44 -0.45
C SER A 18 18.83 -21.97 -0.17
N LEU A 19 17.83 -21.21 0.29
CA LEU A 19 18.03 -19.88 0.85
C LEU A 19 17.85 -19.97 2.37
N ALA A 20 18.95 -19.98 3.10
CA ALA A 20 18.92 -19.83 4.55
C ALA A 20 18.98 -18.33 4.88
N ARG A 21 17.94 -17.80 5.54
CA ARG A 21 17.92 -16.42 6.00
C ARG A 21 17.99 -16.43 7.53
N LYS A 22 18.93 -15.67 8.09
CA LYS A 22 19.01 -15.41 9.53
C LYS A 22 18.16 -14.19 9.85
N PHE A 23 17.54 -14.16 11.03
CA PHE A 23 16.90 -12.94 11.53
C PHE A 23 17.94 -11.83 11.63
N ASP A 24 17.72 -10.75 10.89
CA ASP A 24 18.54 -9.54 10.90
C ASP A 24 17.62 -8.35 11.17
N ILE A 25 18.03 -7.50 12.10
CA ILE A 25 17.25 -6.39 12.59
C ILE A 25 17.12 -5.28 11.53
N ILE A 26 18.12 -5.12 10.66
CA ILE A 26 18.12 -4.09 9.62
C ILE A 26 16.97 -4.33 8.61
N PRO A 27 16.88 -5.49 7.92
CA PRO A 27 15.78 -5.74 6.98
C PRO A 27 14.42 -5.86 7.69
N THR A 28 14.40 -6.31 8.95
CA THR A 28 13.16 -6.38 9.73
C THR A 28 12.61 -4.99 10.02
N LEU A 29 13.46 -4.07 10.48
CA LEU A 29 13.05 -2.70 10.76
C LEU A 29 12.64 -1.96 9.49
N THR A 30 13.33 -2.17 8.37
CA THR A 30 12.92 -1.62 7.07
C THR A 30 11.56 -2.15 6.64
N ALA A 31 11.31 -3.46 6.79
CA ALA A 31 10.02 -4.06 6.46
C ALA A 31 8.90 -3.46 7.33
N ILE A 32 9.11 -3.32 8.63
CA ILE A 32 8.14 -2.70 9.55
C ILE A 32 7.92 -1.23 9.19
N GLY A 33 8.98 -0.45 9.00
CA GLY A 33 8.88 0.97 8.63
C GLY A 33 8.11 1.18 7.31
N SER A 34 8.37 0.33 6.31
CA SER A 34 7.63 0.36 5.04
C SER A 34 6.15 -0.03 5.21
N GLY A 35 5.88 -1.05 6.03
CA GLY A 35 4.53 -1.49 6.35
C GLY A 35 3.76 -0.45 7.15
N VAL A 36 4.40 0.25 8.09
CA VAL A 36 3.78 1.34 8.85
C VAL A 36 3.53 2.55 7.94
N GLY A 37 4.48 2.88 7.06
CA GLY A 37 4.35 4.01 6.12
C GLY A 37 3.14 3.87 5.17
N ILE A 38 2.82 2.65 4.73
CA ILE A 38 1.69 2.44 3.80
C ILE A 38 0.32 2.79 4.42
N PHE A 39 0.18 2.74 5.75
CA PHE A 39 -1.07 3.11 6.40
C PHE A 39 -1.44 4.58 6.18
N GLY A 40 -0.45 5.47 6.00
CA GLY A 40 -0.71 6.87 5.67
C GLY A 40 -1.32 7.05 4.27
N VAL A 41 -0.95 6.19 3.31
CA VAL A 41 -1.54 6.21 1.97
C VAL A 41 -2.92 5.53 1.97
N ALA A 42 -3.06 4.46 2.76
CA ALA A 42 -4.32 3.71 2.87
C ALA A 42 -5.49 4.59 3.36
N THR A 43 -5.25 5.52 4.30
CA THR A 43 -6.29 6.43 4.79
C THR A 43 -6.73 7.43 3.72
N VAL A 44 -5.79 7.97 2.93
CA VAL A 44 -6.11 8.88 1.81
C VAL A 44 -6.91 8.17 0.73
N VAL A 45 -6.53 6.94 0.39
CA VAL A 45 -7.28 6.12 -0.58
C VAL A 45 -8.67 5.78 -0.03
N CYS A 46 -8.77 5.41 1.25
CA CYS A 46 -10.05 5.16 1.92
C CYS A 46 -10.98 6.38 1.86
N ASP A 47 -10.44 7.58 2.12
CA ASP A 47 -11.17 8.84 2.02
C ASP A 47 -11.61 9.15 0.58
N LEU A 48 -10.74 8.92 -0.40
CA LEU A 48 -11.06 9.11 -1.82
C LEU A 48 -12.20 8.19 -2.26
N VAL A 49 -12.15 6.92 -1.87
CA VAL A 49 -13.22 5.94 -2.14
C VAL A 49 -14.53 6.38 -1.49
N LEU A 50 -14.49 6.82 -0.22
CA LEU A 50 -15.68 7.25 0.49
C LEU A 50 -16.35 8.49 -0.09
N LEU A 51 -15.56 9.44 -0.60
CA LEU A 51 -16.08 10.67 -1.20
C LEU A 51 -16.58 10.46 -2.64
N TYR A 52 -15.92 9.60 -3.42
CA TYR A 52 -16.18 9.49 -4.85
C TYR A 52 -16.99 8.25 -5.29
N LEU A 53 -16.87 7.11 -4.59
CA LEU A 53 -17.50 5.85 -5.02
C LEU A 53 -18.78 5.50 -4.28
N LEU A 54 -18.96 5.97 -3.04
CA LEU A 54 -20.17 5.68 -2.27
C LEU A 54 -21.34 6.60 -2.70
N PRO A 55 -22.49 6.05 -3.12
CA PRO A 55 -23.67 6.84 -3.50
C PRO A 55 -24.27 7.65 -2.33
N LYS A 56 -23.94 7.32 -1.06
CA LYS A 56 -24.31 8.06 0.16
C LYS A 56 -23.24 9.07 0.65
N ARG A 57 -22.47 9.64 -0.28
CA ARG A 57 -21.46 10.70 -0.06
C ARG A 57 -21.92 11.87 0.85
N GLU A 58 -23.18 12.29 0.75
CA GLU A 58 -23.75 13.37 1.59
C GLU A 58 -23.73 13.04 3.10
N PHE A 59 -24.00 11.78 3.48
CA PHE A 59 -24.02 11.40 4.90
C PHE A 59 -22.62 11.40 5.53
N TYR A 60 -21.58 10.99 4.79
CA TYR A 60 -20.20 10.98 5.28
C TYR A 60 -19.55 12.38 5.24
N LYS A 61 -19.90 13.21 4.24
CA LYS A 61 -19.44 14.60 4.13
C LYS A 61 -19.90 15.46 5.31
N ASN A 62 -21.15 15.29 5.74
CA ASN A 62 -21.75 16.03 6.87
C ASN A 62 -21.20 15.63 8.24
N MET A 63 -20.67 14.40 8.41
CA MET A 63 -20.01 13.97 9.65
C MET A 63 -18.54 14.41 9.72
N LYS A 64 -17.85 14.51 8.58
CA LYS A 64 -16.41 14.85 8.54
C LYS A 64 -16.15 16.36 8.47
N PHE A 65 -17.02 17.14 7.83
CA PHE A 65 -16.87 18.58 7.67
C PHE A 65 -18.03 19.31 8.35
N LYS A 66 -17.73 20.09 9.39
CA LYS A 66 -18.65 21.12 9.87
C LYS A 66 -18.40 22.37 9.03
N TYR A 67 -19.40 22.80 8.27
CA TYR A 67 -19.37 24.12 7.66
C TYR A 67 -19.60 25.14 8.78
N THR A 68 -18.60 25.99 9.02
CA THR A 68 -18.80 27.21 9.79
C THR A 68 -19.10 28.30 8.77
N ASP A 69 -20.32 28.83 8.77
CA ASP A 69 -20.57 30.12 8.15
C ASP A 69 -19.84 31.14 9.02
N THR A 70 -18.77 31.73 8.48
CA THR A 70 -18.29 32.99 9.03
C THR A 70 -19.36 34.00 8.70
N GLU A 71 -20.28 34.21 9.64
CA GLU A 71 -21.18 35.36 9.59
C GLU A 71 -20.31 36.60 9.38
N VAL A 72 -20.51 37.22 8.22
CA VAL A 72 -20.07 38.58 7.96
C VAL A 72 -20.74 39.44 9.04
N GLN A 73 -20.01 39.78 10.09
CA GLN A 73 -20.39 40.84 11.02
C GLN A 73 -20.52 42.12 10.18
N ASN A 74 -21.76 42.43 9.81
CA ASN A 74 -22.15 43.73 9.30
C ASN A 74 -22.35 44.63 10.54
N PRO A 75 -21.48 45.62 10.80
CA PRO A 75 -21.57 46.42 12.02
C PRO A 75 -22.55 47.57 11.81
N ASP A 76 -23.84 47.28 11.62
CA ASP A 76 -24.88 48.31 11.54
C ASP A 76 -26.07 47.92 12.43
N SER A 77 -26.05 48.40 13.69
CA SER A 77 -27.12 49.26 14.24
C SER A 77 -26.96 49.39 15.76
N GLU A 78 -26.68 50.61 16.16
CA GLU A 78 -26.84 51.22 17.48
C GLU A 78 -28.33 51.22 17.88
N ALA A 79 -28.64 50.91 19.16
CA ALA A 79 -29.73 51.48 19.98
C ALA A 79 -29.71 50.87 21.39
#